data_AF-A0A382H7F4-F1
#
_entry.id   AF-A0A382H7F4-F1
#
_cell.length_a   1.000
_cell.length_b   1.000
_cell.length_c   1.000
_cell.angle_alpha   90.00
_cell.angle_beta   90.00
_cell.angle_gamma   90.00
#
_symmetry.space_group_name_H-M   'P 1'
#
loop_
_entity.id
_entity.type
_entity.pdbx_description
1 polymer ?
#
loop_
_entity_poly.entity_id
_entity_poly.type
_entity_poly.pdbx_seq_one_letter_code
_entity_poly.pdbx_strand_id
1 'polypeptide(L)'
;MTRTAIVAISRNGAALGRKLAKRLANDPTLYLDRRFLDEEDNAIAFDLPARPLVQRVFQESDQLVLFMPVGVTVRLLAPCLDHKHRDPAVVCVD
;
A
#
# COMPACT_ATOMS: atom_id res chain seq x y z
N MET A 1 8.59 15.47 6.03
CA MET A 1 7.16 15.16 5.87
C MET A 1 7.03 13.65 5.82
N THR A 2 6.03 13.08 6.50
CA THR A 2 5.85 11.62 6.59
C THR A 2 5.30 11.06 5.28
N ARG A 3 5.98 10.09 4.67
CA ARG A 3 5.57 9.46 3.41
C ARG A 3 4.72 8.22 3.69
N THR A 4 3.43 8.34 3.39
CA THR A 4 2.46 7.24 3.54
C THR A 4 2.18 6.61 2.18
N ALA A 5 2.26 5.29 2.11
CA ALA A 5 1.86 4.52 0.94
C ALA A 5 0.61 3.70 1.19
N ILE A 6 -0.34 3.76 0.27
CA ILE A 6 -1.57 2.97 0.31
C ILE A 6 -1.51 1.98 -0.84
N VAL A 7 -1.65 0.68 -0.58
CA VAL A 7 -1.59 -0.36 -1.63
C VAL A 7 -2.87 -1.19 -1.61
N ALA A 8 -3.50 -1.35 -2.77
CA ALA A 8 -4.69 -2.18 -2.92
C ALA A 8 -4.61 -3.15 -4.11
N ILE A 9 -5.02 -4.41 -3.89
CA ILE A 9 -4.93 -5.49 -4.88
C ILE A 9 -6.30 -6.02 -5.34
N SER A 10 -7.40 -5.40 -4.90
CA SER A 10 -8.77 -5.82 -5.22
C SER A 10 -9.65 -4.63 -5.52
N ARG A 11 -10.79 -4.84 -6.21
CA ARG A 11 -11.77 -3.80 -6.51
C ARG A 11 -12.26 -3.08 -5.24
N ASN A 12 -12.59 -3.83 -4.19
CA ASN A 12 -13.04 -3.24 -2.93
C ASN A 12 -11.91 -2.48 -2.23
N GLY A 13 -10.70 -3.05 -2.22
CA GLY A 13 -9.51 -2.40 -1.68
C GLY A 13 -9.20 -1.09 -2.40
N ALA A 14 -9.31 -1.04 -3.73
CA ALA A 14 -9.11 0.18 -4.51
C ALA A 14 -10.13 1.26 -4.15
N ALA A 15 -11.41 0.89 -4.02
CA ALA A 15 -12.46 1.81 -3.59
C ALA A 15 -12.21 2.40 -2.19
N LEU A 16 -11.77 1.59 -1.23
CA LEU A 16 -11.42 2.05 0.12
C LEU A 16 -10.12 2.87 0.13
N GLY A 17 -9.11 2.43 -0.62
CA GLY A 17 -7.82 3.11 -0.76
C GLY A 17 -7.97 4.52 -1.32
N ARG A 18 -8.82 4.72 -2.34
CA ARG A 18 -9.16 6.06 -2.87
C ARG A 18 -9.83 6.95 -1.83
N LYS A 19 -10.79 6.41 -1.08
CA LYS A 19 -11.48 7.16 -0.01
C LYS A 19 -10.49 7.59 1.08
N LEU A 20 -9.55 6.72 1.43
CA LEU A 20 -8.51 7.01 2.40
C LEU A 20 -7.52 8.06 1.89
N ALA A 21 -7.04 7.90 0.64
CA ALA A 21 -6.11 8.83 0.02
C ALA A 21 -6.63 10.28 0.00
N LYS A 22 -7.92 10.46 -0.28
CA LYS A 22 -8.58 11.79 -0.29
C LYS A 22 -8.75 12.42 1.10
N ARG A 23 -8.59 11.66 2.19
CA ARG A 23 -8.88 12.11 3.56
C ARG A 23 -7.65 12.22 4.45
N LEU A 24 -6.55 11.57 4.08
CA LEU A 24 -5.31 11.68 4.84
C LEU A 24 -4.60 13.00 4.53
N ALA A 25 -4.00 13.58 5.58
CA ALA A 25 -3.07 14.70 5.42
C ALA A 25 -1.74 14.21 4.82
N ASN A 26 -0.95 15.15 4.30
CA ASN A 26 0.39 14.91 3.72
C ASN A 26 0.42 14.09 2.41
N ASP A 27 -0.69 14.08 1.66
CA ASP A 27 -0.78 13.56 0.28
C ASP A 27 -0.16 12.15 0.11
N PRO A 28 -0.84 11.08 0.57
CA PRO A 28 -0.31 9.73 0.49
C PRO A 28 -0.18 9.27 -0.96
N THR A 29 0.81 8.42 -1.25
CA THR A 29 0.92 7.77 -2.56
C THR A 29 0.01 6.55 -2.62
N LEU A 30 -0.96 6.58 -3.53
CA LEU A 30 -1.87 5.46 -3.78
C LEU A 30 -1.30 4.54 -4.88
N TYR A 31 -1.21 3.24 -4.59
CA TYR A 31 -0.82 2.20 -5.52
C TYR A 31 -1.99 1.25 -5.76
N LEU A 32 -2.39 1.09 -7.02
CA LEU A 32 -3.50 0.22 -7.41
C LEU A 32 -3.03 -0.85 -8.39
N ASP A 33 -3.49 -2.08 -8.19
CA ASP A 33 -3.40 -3.10 -9.23
C ASP A 33 -4.07 -2.56 -10.50
N ARG A 34 -3.38 -2.66 -11.65
CA ARG A 34 -3.79 -2.08 -12.93
C ARG A 34 -5.22 -2.44 -13.33
N ARG A 35 -5.72 -3.61 -12.94
CA ARG A 35 -7.09 -4.08 -13.24
C ARG A 35 -8.17 -3.26 -12.53
N PHE A 36 -7.80 -2.48 -11.52
CA PHE A 36 -8.71 -1.67 -10.71
C PHE A 36 -8.30 -0.20 -10.71
N LEU A 37 -7.47 0.24 -11.65
CA LEU A 37 -7.21 1.65 -11.90
C LEU A 37 -8.33 2.23 -12.77
N ASP A 38 -8.86 3.39 -12.39
CA ASP A 38 -9.78 4.18 -13.22
C ASP A 38 -9.02 5.40 -13.80
N GLU A 39 -9.44 5.94 -14.95
CA GLU A 39 -8.73 7.04 -15.64
C GLU A 39 -8.58 8.32 -14.79
N GLU A 40 -9.51 8.53 -13.85
CA GLU A 40 -9.54 9.69 -12.95
C GLU A 40 -8.64 9.53 -11.70
N ASP A 41 -8.00 8.37 -11.54
CA ASP A 41 -7.18 8.10 -10.37
C ASP A 41 -5.86 8.84 -10.39
N ASN A 42 -5.61 9.63 -9.34
CA ASN A 42 -4.25 10.01 -8.96
C ASN A 42 -3.56 8.84 -8.22
N ALA A 43 -3.23 7.78 -8.95
CA ALA A 43 -2.61 6.57 -8.41
C ALA A 43 -1.51 6.03 -9.33
N ILE A 44 -0.55 5.34 -8.72
CA ILE A 44 0.48 4.59 -9.44
C ILE A 44 -0.05 3.17 -9.68
N ALA A 45 -0.26 2.84 -10.95
CA ALA A 45 -0.64 1.48 -11.34
C ALA A 45 0.53 0.51 -11.20
N PHE A 46 0.24 -0.73 -10.81
CA PHE A 46 1.20 -1.83 -10.83
C PHE A 46 0.55 -3.14 -11.28
N ASP A 47 1.38 -4.10 -11.66
CA ASP A 47 0.94 -5.43 -12.08
C ASP A 47 1.29 -6.48 -11.02
N LEU A 48 0.45 -7.51 -10.86
CA LEU A 48 0.75 -8.64 -9.99
C LEU A 48 1.90 -9.49 -10.55
N PRO A 49 2.70 -10.15 -9.69
CA PRO A 49 2.54 -10.28 -8.24
C PRO A 49 2.91 -9.01 -7.45
N ALA A 50 2.20 -8.73 -6.35
CA ALA A 50 2.39 -7.51 -5.56
C ALA A 50 3.73 -7.44 -4.80
N ARG A 51 4.49 -8.55 -4.73
CA ARG A 51 5.71 -8.65 -3.92
C ARG A 51 6.75 -7.56 -4.24
N PRO A 52 7.20 -7.36 -5.49
CA PRO A 52 8.25 -6.38 -5.77
C PRO A 52 7.83 -4.96 -5.37
N LEU A 53 6.57 -4.60 -5.60
CA LEU A 53 6.03 -3.31 -5.19
C LEU A 53 6.03 -3.18 -3.66
N VAL A 54 5.41 -4.13 -2.94
CA VAL A 54 5.25 -4.04 -1.49
C VAL A 54 6.60 -3.98 -0.79
N GLN A 55 7.60 -4.75 -1.24
CA GLN A 55 8.95 -4.70 -0.68
C GLN A 55 9.64 -3.35 -0.91
N ARG A 56 9.52 -2.80 -2.12
CA ARG A 56 10.06 -1.46 -2.43
C ARG A 56 9.39 -0.40 -1.55
N VAL A 57 8.06 -0.40 -1.51
CA VAL A 57 7.28 0.58 -0.76
C VAL A 57 7.53 0.47 0.74
N PHE A 58 7.79 -0.72 1.27
CA PHE A 58 8.19 -0.93 2.66
C PHE A 58 9.52 -0.24 3.00
N GLN A 59 10.51 -0.27 2.10
CA GLN A 59 11.79 0.41 2.32
C GLN A 59 11.74 1.91 2.05
N GLU A 60 10.82 2.33 1.18
CA GLU A 60 10.68 3.72 0.76
C GLU A 60 9.60 4.48 1.53
N SER A 61 8.89 3.94 2.50
CA SER A 61 7.80 4.68 3.16
C SER A 61 8.00 4.71 4.66
N ASP A 62 7.45 5.72 5.32
CA ASP A 62 7.40 5.77 6.79
C ASP A 62 6.16 5.00 7.31
N GLN A 63 5.12 4.92 6.48
CA GLN A 63 3.83 4.33 6.82
C GLN A 63 3.22 3.59 5.62
N LEU A 64 2.63 2.43 5.85
CA LEU A 64 1.93 1.64 4.85
C LEU A 64 0.51 1.32 5.31
N VAL A 65 -0.46 1.47 4.41
CA VAL A 65 -1.82 0.94 4.56
C VAL A 65 -2.09 -0.05 3.44
N LEU A 66 -2.29 -1.31 3.80
CA LEU A 66 -2.36 -2.43 2.87
C LEU A 66 -3.78 -2.99 2.84
N PHE A 67 -4.49 -2.76 1.73
CA PHE A 67 -5.81 -3.32 1.44
C PHE A 67 -5.66 -4.65 0.70
N MET A 68 -5.39 -5.71 1.48
CA MET A 68 -5.19 -7.09 1.01
C MET A 68 -5.35 -8.08 2.16
N PRO A 69 -5.57 -9.38 1.89
CA PRO A 69 -5.74 -10.37 2.95
C PRO A 69 -4.58 -10.39 3.93
N VAL A 70 -4.87 -10.50 5.23
CA VAL A 70 -3.84 -10.40 6.28
C VAL A 70 -2.71 -11.42 6.08
N GLY A 71 -3.05 -12.63 5.63
CA GLY A 71 -2.07 -13.67 5.33
C GLY A 71 -1.16 -13.33 4.14
N VAL A 72 -1.64 -12.55 3.16
CA VAL A 72 -0.79 -12.02 2.08
C VAL A 72 0.13 -10.95 2.64
N THR A 73 -0.40 -9.99 3.38
CA THR A 73 0.38 -8.91 4.02
C THR A 73 1.57 -9.47 4.81
N VAL A 74 1.32 -10.40 5.73
CA VAL A 74 2.38 -10.97 6.59
C VAL A 74 3.46 -11.67 5.75
N ARG A 75 3.10 -12.47 4.74
CA ARG A 75 4.07 -13.18 3.88
C ARG A 75 4.88 -12.26 2.96
N LEU A 76 4.31 -11.13 2.56
CA LEU A 76 5.02 -10.13 1.75
C LEU A 76 6.00 -9.31 2.60
N LEU A 77 5.61 -8.98 3.84
CA LEU A 77 6.42 -8.14 4.73
C LEU A 77 7.46 -8.90 5.55
N ALA A 78 7.20 -10.17 5.91
CA ALA A 78 8.12 -10.98 6.70
C ALA A 78 9.60 -10.93 6.25
N PRO A 79 9.95 -11.04 4.96
CA PRO A 79 11.35 -10.96 4.51
C PRO A 79 11.94 -9.54 4.52
N CYS A 80 11.14 -8.50 4.79
CA CYS A 80 11.57 -7.11 4.82
C CYS A 80 11.79 -6.57 6.24
N LEU A 81 11.27 -7.26 7.26
CA LEU A 81 11.41 -6.85 8.65
C LEU A 81 12.88 -6.84 9.06
N ASP A 82 13.30 -5.80 9.75
CA ASP A 82 14.69 -5.60 10.18
C ASP A 82 14.74 -5.14 11.64
N HIS A 83 14.17 -3.98 11.96
CA HIS A 83 14.19 -3.47 13.34
C HIS A 83 12.96 -2.63 13.68
N LYS A 84 12.37 -2.83 14.86
CA LYS A 84 11.18 -2.10 15.36
C LYS A 84 11.26 -0.57 15.39
N HIS A 85 12.47 -0.02 15.25
CA HIS A 85 12.73 1.43 15.25
C HIS A 85 13.04 1.98 13.86
N ARG A 86 13.17 1.11 12.86
CA ARG A 86 13.48 1.44 11.46
C ARG A 86 12.35 1.05 10.53
N ASP A 87 11.71 -0.09 10.80
CA ASP A 87 10.59 -0.61 10.02
C ASP A 87 9.44 0.40 10.04
N PRO A 88 8.76 0.63 8.89
CA PRO A 88 7.62 1.54 8.83
C PRO A 88 6.45 1.06 9.68
N ALA A 89 5.59 2.00 10.06
CA ALA A 89 4.29 1.65 10.62
C ALA A 89 3.41 0.99 9.54
N VAL A 90 2.78 -0.13 9.86
CA VAL A 90 1.94 -0.88 8.91
C VAL A 90 0.54 -1.06 9.47
N VAL A 91 -0.46 -0.75 8.66
CA VAL A 91 -1.87 -1.10 8.88
C VAL A 91 -2.32 -2.05 7.77
N CYS A 92 -2.87 -3.20 8.15
CA CYS A 92 -3.54 -4.11 7.23
C CYS A 92 -5.05 -3.94 7.34
N VAL A 93 -5.74 -3.86 6.21
CA VAL A 93 -7.20 -3.84 6.11
C VAL A 93 -7.62 -4.99 5.19
N ASP A 94 -8.39 -5.93 5.73
CA ASP A 94 -8.89 -7.15 5.07
C ASP A 94 -10.40 -7.03 4.78
#